data_AF-A0A319F2G8-F1
#
_entry.id   AF-A0A319F2G8-F1
#
_cell.length_a   1.000
_cell.length_b   1.000
_cell.length_c   1.000
_cell.angle_alpha   90.00
_cell.angle_beta   90.00
_cell.angle_gamma   90.00
#
_symmetry.space_group_name_H-M   'P 1'
#
loop_
_entity.id
_entity.type
_entity.pdbx_description
1 polymer ?
#
loop_
_entity_poly.entity_id
_entity_poly.type
_entity_poly.pdbx_seq_one_letter_code
_entity_poly.pdbx_strand_id
1 'polypeptide(L)'
;MCSPETLETFHKFLNTEEATQICSQFHTDIWQSGCQVMWSGVPRNLVQSWADQHRMLTLTTAMGPLMVHDEEQCLWSRKSSQAWSRYMKGASAIYAYHIAQDGGQVIVLTPPPPERSNPFGGSNYQIVEEPILKGKLGPKVSDIEALHPTIPGAEEFHYQIWPNDETPSWHEHFGYPRPATNWRHAVNNRALL
;
A
#
# COMPACT_ATOMS: atom_id res chain seq x y z
N MET A 1 5.89 -17.51 8.89
CA MET A 1 5.28 -17.07 10.16
C MET A 1 5.88 -15.73 10.56
N CYS A 2 5.06 -14.73 10.88
CA CYS A 2 5.52 -13.41 11.35
C CYS A 2 6.27 -13.53 12.69
N SER A 3 7.31 -12.71 12.91
CA SER A 3 8.01 -12.68 14.20
C SER A 3 7.10 -12.13 15.33
N PRO A 4 7.35 -12.46 16.61
CA PRO A 4 6.58 -11.93 17.73
C PRO A 4 6.51 -10.39 17.77
N GLU A 5 7.60 -9.70 17.47
CA GLU A 5 7.67 -8.23 17.40
C GLU A 5 6.81 -7.64 16.26
N THR A 6 6.73 -8.37 15.14
CA THR A 6 5.86 -8.02 14.02
C THR A 6 4.39 -8.13 14.43
N LEU A 7 4.05 -9.21 15.14
CA LEU A 7 2.70 -9.44 15.65
C LEU A 7 2.28 -8.37 16.66
N GLU A 8 3.15 -7.95 17.59
CA GLU A 8 2.86 -6.86 18.53
C GLU A 8 2.54 -5.53 17.83
N THR A 9 3.23 -5.23 16.72
CA THR A 9 2.95 -4.03 15.91
C THR A 9 1.58 -4.13 15.23
N PHE A 10 1.22 -5.30 14.72
CA PHE A 10 -0.10 -5.54 14.13
C PHE A 10 -1.21 -5.56 15.18
N HIS A 11 -0.92 -6.00 16.41
CA HIS A 11 -1.88 -6.00 17.52
C HIS A 11 -2.34 -4.61 17.97
N LYS A 12 -1.61 -3.55 17.60
CA LYS A 12 -2.08 -2.17 17.77
C LYS A 12 -3.30 -1.84 16.90
N PHE A 13 -3.50 -2.62 15.83
CA PHE A 13 -4.54 -2.40 14.84
C PHE A 13 -5.57 -3.53 14.79
N LEU A 14 -5.13 -4.78 14.94
CA LEU A 14 -5.92 -5.98 14.74
C LEU A 14 -5.91 -6.85 15.99
N ASN A 15 -7.03 -7.51 16.27
CA ASN A 15 -6.99 -8.65 17.18
C ASN A 15 -6.36 -9.88 16.47
N THR A 16 -6.05 -10.92 17.24
CA THR A 16 -5.40 -12.13 16.72
C THR A 16 -6.21 -12.84 15.63
N GLU A 17 -7.53 -12.88 15.77
CA GLU A 17 -8.42 -13.54 14.81
C GLU A 17 -8.41 -12.79 13.47
N GLU A 18 -8.55 -11.46 13.51
CA GLU A 18 -8.49 -10.60 12.32
C GLU A 18 -7.14 -10.72 11.60
N ALA A 19 -6.03 -10.66 12.34
CA ALA A 19 -4.69 -10.82 11.77
C ALA A 19 -4.53 -12.21 11.13
N THR A 20 -5.00 -13.26 11.79
CA THR A 20 -4.93 -14.64 11.29
C THR A 20 -5.76 -14.79 10.01
N GLN A 21 -6.96 -14.21 9.98
CA GLN A 21 -7.85 -14.29 8.82
C GLN A 21 -7.25 -13.56 7.61
N ILE A 22 -6.69 -12.36 7.81
CA ILE A 22 -6.03 -11.60 6.74
C ILE A 22 -4.79 -12.34 6.24
N CYS A 23 -3.92 -12.81 7.14
CA CYS A 23 -2.76 -13.61 6.78
C CYS A 23 -3.18 -14.85 5.98
N SER A 24 -4.26 -15.53 6.35
CA SER A 24 -4.76 -16.70 5.63
C SER A 24 -5.15 -16.39 4.19
N GLN A 25 -5.77 -15.23 3.93
CA GLN A 25 -6.08 -14.79 2.56
C GLN A 25 -4.80 -14.65 1.72
N PHE A 26 -3.73 -14.11 2.30
CA PHE A 26 -2.45 -13.92 1.60
C PHE A 26 -1.63 -15.21 1.42
N HIS A 27 -2.08 -16.33 1.98
CA HIS A 27 -1.48 -17.66 1.72
C HIS A 27 -2.37 -18.52 0.77
N THR A 28 -3.45 -17.96 0.24
CA THR A 28 -4.26 -18.64 -0.79
C THR A 28 -3.60 -18.56 -2.17
N ASP A 29 -4.09 -19.33 -3.13
CA ASP A 29 -3.62 -19.33 -4.53
C ASP A 29 -3.74 -17.97 -5.24
N ILE A 30 -4.48 -17.02 -4.64
CA ILE A 30 -4.57 -15.64 -5.14
C ILE A 30 -3.22 -14.93 -4.99
N TRP A 31 -2.41 -15.25 -3.97
CA TRP A 31 -1.11 -14.61 -3.78
C TRP A 31 -0.07 -15.16 -4.76
N GLN A 32 0.40 -14.29 -5.65
CA GLN A 32 1.49 -14.57 -6.58
C GLN A 32 2.63 -13.60 -6.30
N SER A 33 3.77 -14.09 -5.82
CA SER A 33 4.91 -13.24 -5.47
C SER A 33 5.32 -12.34 -6.63
N GLY A 34 5.51 -11.05 -6.37
CA GLY A 34 5.85 -10.05 -7.38
C GLY A 34 4.67 -9.48 -8.16
N CYS A 35 3.44 -9.98 -7.93
CA CYS A 35 2.23 -9.45 -8.53
C CYS A 35 1.48 -8.47 -7.60
N GLN A 36 2.17 -7.82 -6.66
CA GLN A 36 1.57 -6.91 -5.68
C GLN A 36 1.84 -5.45 -6.06
N VAL A 37 0.79 -4.62 -5.99
CA VAL A 37 0.90 -3.19 -6.21
C VAL A 37 0.46 -2.41 -4.97
N MET A 38 1.21 -1.36 -4.66
CA MET A 38 0.95 -0.39 -3.61
C MET A 38 0.51 0.93 -4.25
N TRP A 39 -0.10 1.83 -3.48
CA TRP A 39 -0.49 3.13 -4.02
C TRP A 39 -0.66 4.19 -2.94
N SER A 40 -0.46 5.45 -3.32
CA SER A 40 -0.70 6.61 -2.44
C SER A 40 -1.11 7.81 -3.28
N GLY A 41 -2.15 8.53 -2.88
CA GLY A 41 -2.56 9.77 -3.55
C GLY A 41 -3.17 9.62 -4.95
N VAL A 42 -3.35 8.39 -5.46
CA VAL A 42 -4.00 8.09 -6.74
C VAL A 42 -5.47 7.69 -6.51
N PRO A 43 -6.43 8.08 -7.36
CA PRO A 43 -7.82 7.63 -7.23
C PRO A 43 -7.96 6.10 -7.25
N ARG A 44 -8.72 5.53 -6.31
CA ARG A 44 -8.86 4.07 -6.15
C ARG A 44 -9.34 3.37 -7.42
N ASN A 45 -10.28 3.96 -8.16
CA ASN A 45 -10.79 3.38 -9.40
C ASN A 45 -9.70 3.27 -10.48
N LEU A 46 -8.81 4.27 -10.56
CA LEU A 46 -7.68 4.25 -11.49
C LEU A 46 -6.67 3.18 -11.07
N VAL A 47 -6.33 3.11 -9.77
CA VAL A 47 -5.45 2.07 -9.22
C VAL A 47 -5.98 0.67 -9.52
N GLN A 48 -7.26 0.41 -9.26
CA GLN A 48 -7.86 -0.90 -9.52
C GLN A 48 -7.84 -1.23 -11.01
N SER A 49 -8.20 -0.28 -11.88
CA SER A 49 -8.20 -0.51 -13.34
C SER A 49 -6.80 -0.82 -13.86
N TRP A 50 -5.79 -0.07 -13.39
CA TRP A 50 -4.40 -0.33 -13.75
C TRP A 50 -3.93 -1.70 -13.24
N ALA A 51 -4.28 -2.05 -12.01
CA ALA A 51 -3.92 -3.35 -11.42
C ALA A 51 -4.54 -4.51 -12.21
N ASP A 52 -5.83 -4.42 -12.55
CA ASP A 52 -6.55 -5.44 -13.33
C ASP A 52 -5.92 -5.62 -14.73
N GLN A 53 -5.57 -4.53 -15.40
CA GLN A 53 -4.89 -4.55 -16.71
C GLN A 53 -3.52 -5.23 -16.66
N HIS A 54 -2.78 -5.03 -15.56
CA HIS A 54 -1.42 -5.56 -15.36
C HIS A 54 -1.40 -6.89 -14.61
N ARG A 55 -2.57 -7.46 -14.28
CA ARG A 55 -2.70 -8.68 -13.47
C ARG A 55 -2.01 -8.56 -12.10
N MET A 56 -2.02 -7.35 -11.55
CA MET A 56 -1.49 -7.02 -10.23
C MET A 56 -2.61 -7.04 -9.20
N LEU A 57 -2.23 -7.28 -7.95
CA LEU A 57 -3.11 -7.37 -6.81
C LEU A 57 -2.98 -6.10 -5.99
N THR A 58 -4.09 -5.43 -5.72
CA THR A 58 -4.16 -4.42 -4.67
C THR A 58 -4.40 -5.09 -3.32
N LEU A 59 -4.20 -4.36 -2.21
CA LEU A 59 -4.64 -4.84 -0.88
C LEU A 59 -6.09 -5.34 -0.91
N THR A 60 -7.00 -4.57 -1.53
CA THR A 60 -8.42 -4.95 -1.55
C THR A 60 -8.70 -6.20 -2.36
N THR A 61 -7.94 -6.43 -3.43
CA THR A 61 -8.02 -7.66 -4.23
C THR A 61 -7.45 -8.86 -3.45
N ALA A 62 -6.28 -8.69 -2.82
CA ALA A 62 -5.62 -9.74 -2.05
C ALA A 62 -6.43 -10.16 -0.80
N MET A 63 -7.22 -9.24 -0.23
CA MET A 63 -8.11 -9.54 0.89
C MET A 63 -9.38 -10.31 0.48
N GLY A 64 -9.71 -10.37 -0.82
CA GLY A 64 -10.79 -11.19 -1.37
C GLY A 64 -12.14 -11.04 -0.65
N PRO A 65 -12.76 -12.16 -0.21
CA PRO A 65 -14.01 -12.20 0.59
C PRO A 65 -14.13 -11.19 1.72
N LEU A 66 -13.01 -10.82 2.36
CA LEU A 66 -13.00 -9.87 3.49
C LEU A 66 -13.40 -8.44 3.07
N MET A 67 -13.41 -8.15 1.77
CA MET A 67 -13.76 -6.86 1.19
C MET A 67 -15.10 -6.85 0.46
N VAL A 68 -15.79 -7.99 0.35
CA VAL A 68 -17.09 -8.09 -0.32
C VAL A 68 -18.21 -7.83 0.70
N HIS A 69 -18.86 -6.67 0.61
CA HIS A 69 -19.81 -6.21 1.64
C HIS A 69 -21.00 -7.15 1.89
N ASP A 70 -21.39 -7.95 0.90
CA ASP A 70 -22.50 -8.91 0.99
C ASP A 70 -22.07 -10.27 1.56
N GLU A 71 -20.77 -10.50 1.76
CA GLU A 71 -20.25 -11.73 2.35
C GLU A 71 -20.13 -11.64 3.87
N GLU A 72 -20.46 -12.73 4.58
CA GLU A 72 -20.43 -12.78 6.05
C GLU A 72 -19.04 -12.53 6.67
N GLN A 73 -17.99 -12.72 5.87
CA GLN A 73 -16.60 -12.53 6.28
C GLN A 73 -16.20 -11.05 6.29
N CYS A 74 -16.91 -10.19 5.56
CA CYS A 74 -16.63 -8.77 5.52
C CYS A 74 -17.12 -8.10 6.81
N LEU A 75 -16.18 -7.55 7.58
CA LEU A 75 -16.48 -6.91 8.86
C LEU A 75 -16.96 -5.45 8.72
N TRP A 76 -17.14 -4.94 7.49
CA TRP A 76 -17.49 -3.54 7.24
C TRP A 76 -18.74 -3.11 8.00
N SER A 77 -19.84 -3.85 7.85
CA SER A 77 -21.12 -3.54 8.50
C SER A 77 -21.13 -3.79 10.01
N ARG A 78 -20.18 -4.61 10.51
CA ARG A 78 -20.06 -5.00 11.92
C ARG A 78 -19.13 -4.09 12.73
N LYS A 79 -18.46 -3.14 12.07
CA LYS A 79 -17.49 -2.23 12.70
C LYS A 79 -17.96 -0.78 12.61
N SER A 80 -17.64 0.01 13.64
CA SER A 80 -17.72 1.47 13.52
C SER A 80 -16.72 1.97 12.49
N SER A 81 -16.94 3.15 11.91
CA SER A 81 -16.00 3.74 10.93
C SER A 81 -14.57 3.86 11.46
N GLN A 82 -14.41 4.14 12.76
CA GLN A 82 -13.09 4.20 13.41
C GLN A 82 -12.46 2.80 13.54
N ALA A 83 -13.24 1.80 13.94
CA ALA A 83 -12.78 0.42 14.05
C ALA A 83 -12.43 -0.15 12.67
N TRP A 84 -13.21 0.15 11.64
CA TRP A 84 -12.91 -0.22 10.25
C TRP A 84 -11.62 0.44 9.74
N SER A 85 -11.44 1.74 9.98
CA SER A 85 -10.20 2.44 9.62
C SER A 85 -8.98 1.80 10.27
N ARG A 86 -9.09 1.44 11.56
CA ARG A 86 -8.04 0.71 12.28
C ARG A 86 -7.78 -0.68 11.68
N TYR A 87 -8.83 -1.43 11.36
CA TYR A 87 -8.75 -2.73 10.69
C TYR A 87 -8.02 -2.64 9.35
N MET A 88 -8.39 -1.68 8.49
CA MET A 88 -7.72 -1.48 7.20
C MET A 88 -6.26 -1.09 7.34
N LYS A 89 -5.91 -0.29 8.36
CA LYS A 89 -4.52 0.06 8.65
C LYS A 89 -3.70 -1.16 9.05
N GLY A 90 -4.29 -2.09 9.80
CA GLY A 90 -3.67 -3.37 10.12
C GLY A 90 -3.51 -4.28 8.90
N ALA A 91 -4.56 -4.40 8.08
CA ALA A 91 -4.51 -5.21 6.85
C ALA A 91 -3.45 -4.71 5.87
N SER A 92 -3.36 -3.39 5.71
CA SER A 92 -2.31 -2.67 4.98
C SER A 92 -0.90 -2.99 5.51
N ALA A 93 -0.72 -3.03 6.83
CA ALA A 93 0.56 -3.40 7.45
C ALA A 93 0.96 -4.85 7.16
N ILE A 94 0.01 -5.80 7.27
CA ILE A 94 0.24 -7.21 6.95
C ILE A 94 0.58 -7.36 5.46
N TYR A 95 -0.14 -6.66 4.58
CA TYR A 95 0.10 -6.70 3.13
C TYR A 95 1.50 -6.22 2.76
N ALA A 96 1.93 -5.07 3.29
CA ALA A 96 3.30 -4.56 3.08
C ALA A 96 4.36 -5.54 3.62
N TYR A 97 4.10 -6.18 4.75
CA TYR A 97 5.03 -7.16 5.33
C TYR A 97 5.14 -8.43 4.49
N HIS A 98 4.03 -8.92 3.95
CA HIS A 98 4.02 -10.06 3.04
C HIS A 98 4.77 -9.76 1.74
N ILE A 99 4.58 -8.57 1.15
CA ILE A 99 5.38 -8.12 0.00
C ILE A 99 6.87 -8.12 0.36
N ALA A 100 7.23 -7.58 1.53
CA ALA A 100 8.61 -7.51 1.97
C ALA A 100 9.24 -8.90 2.22
N GLN A 101 8.43 -9.92 2.52
CA GLN A 101 8.91 -11.31 2.65
C GLN A 101 9.30 -11.93 1.31
N ASP A 102 8.62 -11.57 0.22
CA ASP A 102 8.99 -12.02 -1.13
C ASP A 102 10.37 -11.49 -1.54
N GLY A 103 10.79 -10.34 -0.98
CA GLY A 103 12.14 -9.79 -1.13
C GLY A 103 12.46 -9.23 -2.53
N GLY A 104 11.51 -9.27 -3.45
CA GLY A 104 11.63 -8.71 -4.80
C GLY A 104 11.30 -7.23 -4.88
N GLN A 105 11.10 -6.76 -6.10
CA GLN A 105 10.67 -5.40 -6.42
C GLN A 105 9.19 -5.18 -6.09
N VAL A 106 8.81 -3.96 -5.72
CA VAL A 106 7.41 -3.55 -5.60
C VAL A 106 7.12 -2.26 -6.36
N ILE A 107 5.97 -2.22 -7.03
CA ILE A 107 5.48 -1.04 -7.74
C ILE A 107 4.55 -0.24 -6.82
N VAL A 108 4.71 1.09 -6.83
CA VAL A 108 3.88 2.04 -6.08
C VAL A 108 3.28 3.08 -7.03
N LEU A 109 1.96 3.05 -7.18
CA LEU A 109 1.25 4.06 -7.96
C LEU A 109 1.12 5.35 -7.15
N THR A 110 1.66 6.44 -7.68
CA THR A 110 1.69 7.75 -7.00
C THR A 110 1.41 8.89 -7.97
N PRO A 111 1.04 10.10 -7.49
CA PRO A 111 1.17 11.32 -8.27
C PRO A 111 2.63 11.57 -8.67
N PRO A 112 2.89 12.32 -9.75
CA PRO A 112 4.26 12.61 -10.17
C PRO A 112 5.01 13.44 -9.12
N PRO A 113 6.35 13.39 -9.10
CA PRO A 113 7.16 14.30 -8.31
C PRO A 113 6.88 15.77 -8.72
N PRO A 114 7.06 16.73 -7.80
CA PRO A 114 7.77 16.60 -6.52
C PRO A 114 6.97 15.97 -5.38
N GLU A 115 5.63 15.95 -5.48
CA GLU A 115 4.74 15.50 -4.40
C GLU A 115 4.18 14.11 -4.71
N ARG A 116 4.98 13.06 -4.53
CA ARG A 116 4.53 11.66 -4.74
C ARG A 116 3.60 11.13 -3.65
N SER A 117 3.59 11.79 -2.51
CA SER A 117 2.79 11.43 -1.34
C SER A 117 2.30 12.69 -0.65
N ASN A 118 1.39 12.51 0.33
CA ASN A 118 0.80 13.64 1.03
C ASN A 118 1.91 14.53 1.63
N PRO A 119 2.05 15.80 1.21
CA PRO A 119 3.10 16.70 1.71
C PRO A 119 2.92 17.03 3.18
N PHE A 120 1.71 16.87 3.72
CA PHE A 120 1.42 17.01 5.15
C PHE A 120 1.73 15.73 5.95
N GLY A 121 2.20 14.67 5.28
CA GLY A 121 2.34 13.34 5.85
C GLY A 121 0.98 12.68 6.11
N GLY A 122 0.96 11.66 6.97
CA GLY A 122 -0.30 11.11 7.47
C GLY A 122 -0.92 10.00 6.63
N SER A 123 -0.43 9.75 5.41
CA SER A 123 -0.95 8.63 4.62
C SER A 123 -0.56 7.29 5.25
N ASN A 124 -1.41 6.27 5.07
CA ASN A 124 -1.10 4.91 5.51
C ASN A 124 0.20 4.42 4.87
N TYR A 125 0.42 4.74 3.60
CA TYR A 125 1.66 4.43 2.90
C TYR A 125 2.89 4.97 3.62
N GLN A 126 2.94 6.27 3.90
CA GLN A 126 4.10 6.90 4.56
C GLN A 126 4.35 6.39 5.99
N ILE A 127 3.28 6.19 6.77
CA ILE A 127 3.40 5.91 8.21
C ILE A 127 3.62 4.42 8.50
N VAL A 128 3.02 3.55 7.68
CA VAL A 128 2.94 2.12 7.95
C VAL A 128 3.65 1.35 6.86
N GLU A 129 3.20 1.47 5.63
CA GLU A 129 3.57 0.53 4.57
C GLU A 129 5.02 0.71 4.11
N GLU A 130 5.41 1.93 3.74
CA GLU A 130 6.75 2.25 3.24
C GLU A 130 7.85 1.89 4.25
N PRO A 131 7.74 2.22 5.56
CA PRO A 131 8.73 1.75 6.53
C PRO A 131 8.85 0.23 6.60
N ILE A 132 7.73 -0.51 6.48
CA ILE A 132 7.73 -1.97 6.49
C ILE A 132 8.45 -2.51 5.24
N LEU A 133 8.10 -2.01 4.05
CA LEU A 133 8.75 -2.38 2.79
C LEU A 133 10.27 -2.16 2.84
N LYS A 134 10.72 -1.09 3.51
CA LYS A 134 12.13 -0.73 3.69
C LYS A 134 12.85 -1.52 4.79
N GLY A 135 12.22 -2.49 5.45
CA GLY A 135 12.86 -3.37 6.41
C GLY A 135 12.66 -3.04 7.89
N LYS A 136 11.76 -2.11 8.25
CA LYS A 136 11.54 -1.72 9.66
C LYS A 136 11.13 -2.90 10.56
N LEU A 137 10.50 -3.93 10.00
CA LEU A 137 10.08 -5.15 10.72
C LEU A 137 10.88 -6.40 10.33
N GLY A 138 12.06 -6.23 9.72
CA GLY A 138 12.96 -7.33 9.35
C GLY A 138 13.06 -7.54 7.83
N PRO A 139 12.10 -8.24 7.18
CA PRO A 139 12.09 -8.43 5.73
C PRO A 139 11.99 -7.09 4.99
N LYS A 140 12.59 -7.01 3.80
CA LYS A 140 12.57 -5.82 2.96
C LYS A 140 12.51 -6.21 1.49
N VAL A 141 11.92 -5.34 0.68
CA VAL A 141 11.97 -5.43 -0.79
C VAL A 141 13.38 -5.15 -1.32
N SER A 142 13.68 -5.56 -2.54
CA SER A 142 14.94 -5.20 -3.21
C SER A 142 14.97 -3.70 -3.54
N ASP A 143 13.85 -3.22 -4.06
CA ASP A 143 13.65 -1.86 -4.53
C ASP A 143 12.16 -1.52 -4.63
N ILE A 144 11.89 -0.22 -4.68
CA ILE A 144 10.56 0.36 -4.83
C ILE A 144 10.58 1.20 -6.10
N GLU A 145 9.70 0.88 -7.04
CA GLU A 145 9.49 1.67 -8.25
C GLU A 145 8.24 2.53 -8.14
N ALA A 146 8.33 3.77 -8.62
CA ALA A 146 7.18 4.64 -8.78
C ALA A 146 6.68 4.60 -10.22
N LEU A 147 5.36 4.63 -10.35
CA LEU A 147 4.64 4.79 -11.60
C LEU A 147 3.52 5.81 -11.42
N HIS A 148 3.24 6.60 -12.47
CA HIS A 148 2.37 7.77 -12.41
C HIS A 148 1.23 7.69 -13.42
N PRO A 149 0.17 6.91 -13.13
CA PRO A 149 -0.90 6.63 -14.12
C PRO A 149 -1.81 7.83 -14.40
N THR A 150 -1.60 8.96 -13.71
CA THR A 150 -2.33 10.20 -13.90
C THR A 150 -1.71 11.10 -14.98
N ILE A 151 -0.56 10.72 -15.53
CA ILE A 151 0.19 11.50 -16.52
C ILE A 151 0.10 10.79 -17.88
N PRO A 152 -0.63 11.38 -18.86
CA PRO A 152 -0.73 10.82 -20.19
C PRO A 152 0.64 10.62 -20.84
N GLY A 153 0.90 9.43 -21.36
CA GLY A 153 2.19 9.03 -21.96
C GLY A 153 3.24 8.53 -20.97
N ALA A 154 2.94 8.52 -19.66
CA ALA A 154 3.81 8.03 -18.60
C ALA A 154 3.18 6.88 -17.80
N GLU A 155 2.07 6.31 -18.28
CA GLU A 155 1.28 5.29 -17.59
C GLU A 155 2.08 4.01 -17.34
N GLU A 156 3.10 3.75 -18.14
CA GLU A 156 4.00 2.59 -18.06
C GLU A 156 5.45 3.02 -17.82
N PHE A 157 5.70 4.26 -17.39
CA PHE A 157 7.04 4.70 -17.07
C PHE A 157 7.36 4.40 -15.61
N HIS A 158 8.35 3.54 -15.41
CA HIS A 158 8.86 3.14 -14.11
C HIS A 158 10.20 3.80 -13.84
N TYR A 159 10.42 4.19 -12.59
CA TYR A 159 11.73 4.56 -12.11
C TYR A 159 11.85 4.26 -10.61
N GLN A 160 13.07 3.92 -10.19
CA GLN A 160 13.32 3.54 -8.82
C GLN A 160 13.26 4.76 -7.88
N ILE A 161 12.62 4.61 -6.73
CA ILE A 161 12.55 5.65 -5.68
C ILE A 161 13.23 5.21 -4.38
N TRP A 162 13.57 3.93 -4.27
CA TRP A 162 14.34 3.36 -3.18
C TRP A 162 14.95 2.02 -3.63
N PRO A 163 16.19 1.67 -3.23
CA PRO A 163 17.09 2.42 -2.37
C PRO A 163 17.76 3.62 -3.04
N ASN A 164 17.92 3.59 -4.36
CA ASN A 164 18.39 4.74 -5.15
C ASN A 164 17.19 5.53 -5.65
N ASP A 165 17.28 6.86 -5.56
CA ASP A 165 16.24 7.76 -6.03
C ASP A 165 16.57 8.24 -7.46
N GLU A 166 15.93 7.61 -8.44
CA GLU A 166 16.07 7.90 -9.87
C GLU A 166 15.04 8.93 -10.35
N THR A 167 14.47 9.75 -9.44
CA THR A 167 13.63 10.91 -9.82
C THR A 167 14.25 11.82 -10.90
N PRO A 168 15.58 12.03 -10.97
CA PRO A 168 16.16 12.76 -12.09
C PRO A 168 15.78 12.20 -13.47
N SER A 169 15.67 10.88 -13.62
CA SER A 169 15.26 10.24 -14.88
C SER A 169 13.82 10.62 -15.27
N TRP A 170 12.92 10.72 -14.29
CA TRP A 170 11.57 11.23 -14.51
C TRP A 170 11.58 12.67 -15.04
N HIS A 171 12.35 13.56 -14.40
CA HIS A 171 12.41 14.96 -14.79
C HIS A 171 12.99 15.17 -16.19
N GLU A 172 13.92 14.32 -16.62
CA GLU A 172 14.45 14.35 -17.99
C GLU A 172 13.37 14.03 -19.03
N HIS A 173 12.49 13.06 -18.75
CA HIS A 173 11.46 12.63 -19.70
C HIS A 173 10.19 13.48 -19.66
N PHE A 174 9.75 13.91 -18.46
CA PHE A 174 8.42 14.52 -18.27
C PHE A 174 8.48 15.91 -17.60
N GLY A 175 9.64 16.37 -17.16
CA GLY A 175 9.79 17.65 -16.47
C GLY A 175 9.05 17.69 -15.13
N TYR A 176 8.24 18.74 -14.92
CA TYR A 176 7.52 19.02 -13.67
C TYR A 176 6.03 19.18 -13.92
N PRO A 177 5.31 18.10 -14.29
CA PRO A 177 3.87 18.19 -14.52
C PRO A 177 3.15 18.52 -13.20
N ARG A 178 2.06 19.29 -13.28
CA ARG A 178 1.25 19.58 -12.10
C ARG A 178 0.50 18.31 -11.69
N PRO A 179 0.57 17.87 -10.42
CA PRO A 179 -0.22 16.74 -9.96
C PRO A 179 -1.72 17.05 -10.09
N ALA A 180 -2.51 16.08 -10.53
CA ALA A 180 -3.99 16.19 -10.51
C ALA A 180 -4.59 16.01 -9.09
N THR A 181 -3.73 15.95 -8.06
CA THR A 181 -4.10 15.47 -6.73
C THR A 181 -4.45 16.61 -5.78
N ASN A 182 -5.66 16.57 -5.22
CA ASN A 182 -6.05 17.42 -4.10
C ASN A 182 -5.70 16.70 -2.79
N TRP A 183 -4.57 17.07 -2.18
CA TRP A 183 -4.17 16.53 -0.88
C TRP A 183 -5.15 16.92 0.22
N ARG A 184 -5.61 15.94 1.00
CA ARG A 184 -6.37 16.23 2.22
C ARG A 184 -5.40 16.57 3.35
N HIS A 185 -5.68 17.62 4.11
CA HIS A 185 -5.00 17.84 5.39
C HIS A 185 -5.29 16.64 6.30
N ALA A 186 -4.27 15.82 6.57
CA ALA A 186 -4.38 14.81 7.61
C ALA A 186 -4.40 15.56 8.96
N VAL A 187 -5.53 15.51 9.68
CA VAL A 187 -5.58 16.03 11.05
C VAL A 187 -4.61 15.18 11.87
N ASN A 188 -3.51 15.81 12.28
CA ASN A 188 -2.43 15.21 13.01
C ASN A 188 -2.91 14.92 14.44
N ASN A 189 -3.58 13.79 14.67
CA ASN A 189 -3.81 13.29 16.03
C ASN A 189 -2.48 12.71 16.54
N ARG A 190 -1.56 13.60 16.91
CA ARG A 190 -0.47 13.32 17.86
C ARG A 190 -1.10 13.06 19.23
N ALA A 191 -1.63 11.85 19.41
CA ALA A 191 -1.86 11.20 20.69
C ALA A 191 -2.12 9.73 20.39
N LEU A 192 -1.53 8.84 21.18
CA LEU A 192 -1.47 7.37 21.01
C LEU A 192 -0.23 6.88 20.26
N LEU A 193 0.94 7.24 20.82
CA LEU A 193 1.96 6.23 21.07
C LEU A 193 1.62 5.52 22.37
#